data_AF-A0A374DZ03-F1
#
_entry.id   AF-A0A374DZ03-F1
#
_cell.length_a   1.000
_cell.length_b   1.000
_cell.length_c   1.000
_cell.angle_alpha   90.00
_cell.angle_beta   90.00
_cell.angle_gamma   90.00
#
_symmetry.space_group_name_H-M   'P 1'
#
loop_
_entity.id
_entity.type
_entity.pdbx_description
1 polymer ?
#
loop_
_entity_poly.entity_id
_entity_poly.type
_entity_poly.pdbx_seq_one_letter_code
_entity_poly.pdbx_strand_id
1 'polypeptide(L)'
;VEYNKNKLRKSETYDSLLDFILIGNKSEFDISKISFPRPYKKLVKSINDEDRDAFLKYLRGWYKGSVDSAWYGTHELVNKYQYYGYWCFEAGAIAKRLGFIDDDLKNEQYYPYDMVHFN
;
A
#
# COMPACT_ATOMS: atom_id res chain seq x y z
N VAL A 1 -10.68 1.71 -19.69
CA VAL A 1 -10.09 2.13 -18.40
C VAL A 1 -11.16 2.69 -17.45
N GLU A 2 -12.00 3.62 -17.90
CA GLU A 2 -13.02 4.29 -17.07
C GLU A 2 -14.13 3.36 -16.53
N TYR A 3 -14.61 2.42 -17.35
CA TYR A 3 -15.59 1.40 -16.92
C TYR A 3 -15.11 0.57 -15.71
N ASN A 4 -13.84 0.14 -15.71
CA ASN A 4 -13.27 -0.64 -14.61
C ASN A 4 -13.10 0.20 -13.34
N LYS A 5 -12.73 1.49 -13.48
CA LYS A 5 -12.66 2.43 -12.34
C LYS A 5 -14.03 2.61 -11.70
N ASN A 6 -15.08 2.79 -12.51
CA ASN A 6 -16.44 2.94 -12.01
C ASN A 6 -16.99 1.68 -11.36
N LYS A 7 -16.60 0.48 -11.83
CA LYS A 7 -16.96 -0.78 -11.17
C LYS A 7 -16.25 -0.95 -9.83
N LEU A 8 -14.96 -0.61 -9.74
CA LEU A 8 -14.18 -0.66 -8.51
C LEU A 8 -14.73 0.31 -7.45
N ARG A 9 -15.02 1.57 -7.82
CA ARG A 9 -15.59 2.59 -6.91
C ARG A 9 -16.94 2.20 -6.29
N LYS A 10 -17.63 1.21 -6.86
CA LYS A 10 -18.91 0.69 -6.37
C LYS A 10 -18.77 -0.54 -5.47
N SER A 11 -17.56 -1.08 -5.27
CA SER A 11 -17.39 -2.21 -4.36
C SER A 11 -17.49 -1.75 -2.91
N GLU A 12 -18.00 -2.64 -2.04
CA GLU A 12 -18.11 -2.38 -0.59
C GLU A 12 -16.75 -2.17 0.09
N THR A 13 -15.68 -2.63 -0.56
CA THR A 13 -14.30 -2.54 -0.11
C THR A 13 -13.54 -1.35 -0.70
N TYR A 14 -14.18 -0.52 -1.52
CA TYR A 14 -13.54 0.67 -2.06
C TYR A 14 -13.53 1.77 -1.01
N ASP A 15 -12.34 2.21 -0.61
CA ASP A 15 -12.14 3.20 0.44
C ASP A 15 -11.17 4.31 0.02
N SER A 16 -10.90 5.22 0.95
CA SER A 16 -10.05 6.39 0.71
C SER A 16 -8.61 6.05 0.35
N LEU A 17 -8.08 4.90 0.80
CA LEU A 17 -6.73 4.47 0.43
C LEU A 17 -6.69 4.05 -1.05
N LEU A 18 -7.68 3.27 -1.49
CA LEU A 18 -7.78 2.85 -2.89
C LEU A 18 -8.07 4.03 -3.83
N ASP A 19 -8.93 4.96 -3.42
CA ASP A 19 -9.19 6.20 -4.16
C ASP A 19 -7.91 7.04 -4.28
N PHE A 20 -7.15 7.17 -3.18
CA PHE A 20 -5.87 7.86 -3.17
C PHE A 20 -4.82 7.19 -4.06
N ILE A 21 -4.68 5.86 -4.06
CA ILE A 21 -3.69 5.15 -4.88
C ILE A 21 -4.08 5.13 -6.36
N LEU A 22 -5.36 5.00 -6.69
CA LEU A 22 -5.81 4.81 -8.08
C LEU A 22 -6.13 6.11 -8.82
N ILE A 23 -6.66 7.11 -8.12
CA ILE A 23 -7.11 8.38 -8.73
C ILE A 23 -6.12 9.50 -8.43
N GLY A 24 -5.74 9.65 -7.16
CA GLY A 24 -4.64 10.51 -6.73
C GLY A 24 -4.98 11.94 -6.42
N ASN A 25 -6.25 12.28 -6.52
CA ASN A 25 -6.79 13.45 -5.87
C ASN A 25 -7.08 13.14 -4.40
N LYS A 26 -7.31 14.19 -3.61
CA LYS A 26 -7.83 14.04 -2.26
C LYS A 26 -9.14 13.25 -2.31
N SER A 27 -9.17 12.12 -1.62
CA SER A 27 -10.33 11.24 -1.60
C SER A 27 -11.54 11.94 -1.00
N GLU A 28 -12.70 11.77 -1.65
CA GLU A 28 -14.00 12.20 -1.11
C GLU A 28 -14.54 11.22 -0.04
N PHE A 29 -13.95 10.02 0.06
CA PHE A 29 -14.29 9.02 1.06
C PHE A 29 -13.75 9.36 2.45
N ASP A 30 -14.52 8.97 3.46
CA ASP A 30 -14.19 9.13 4.88
C ASP A 30 -12.96 8.28 5.27
N ILE A 31 -11.86 8.97 5.64
CA ILE A 31 -10.60 8.35 6.05
C ILE A 31 -10.71 7.54 7.35
N SER A 32 -11.77 7.72 8.13
CA SER A 32 -12.04 6.92 9.34
C SER A 32 -12.65 5.55 9.03
N LYS A 33 -13.20 5.37 7.82
CA LYS A 33 -13.90 4.15 7.37
C LYS A 33 -13.07 3.37 6.36
N ILE A 34 -11.92 2.88 6.80
CA ILE A 34 -11.05 1.99 6.01
C ILE A 34 -11.59 0.57 6.00
N SER A 35 -11.64 -0.06 4.83
CA SER A 35 -12.22 -1.40 4.67
C SER A 35 -11.41 -2.47 5.39
N PHE A 36 -10.09 -2.30 5.49
CA PHE A 36 -9.21 -3.19 6.26
C PHE A 36 -8.38 -2.39 7.28
N PRO A 37 -8.95 -2.04 8.46
CA PRO A 37 -8.31 -1.16 9.42
C PRO A 37 -7.01 -1.72 10.01
N ARG A 38 -6.93 -3.04 10.23
CA ARG A 38 -5.79 -3.69 10.87
C ARG A 38 -4.49 -3.46 10.08
N PRO A 39 -4.43 -3.72 8.75
CA PRO A 39 -3.26 -3.37 7.96
C PRO A 39 -3.16 -1.86 7.71
N TYR A 40 -4.24 -1.16 7.33
CA TYR A 40 -4.09 0.12 6.64
C TYR A 40 -4.40 1.38 7.44
N LYS A 41 -5.02 1.29 8.64
CA LYS A 41 -5.42 2.50 9.40
C LYS A 41 -4.22 3.41 9.72
N LYS A 42 -3.08 2.82 10.07
CA LYS A 42 -1.86 3.59 10.38
C LYS A 42 -1.25 4.24 9.15
N LEU A 43 -1.25 3.54 8.02
CA LEU A 43 -0.79 4.05 6.73
C LEU A 43 -1.66 5.24 6.27
N VAL A 44 -2.97 5.13 6.37
CA VAL A 44 -3.88 6.22 5.99
C VAL A 44 -3.67 7.44 6.88
N LYS A 45 -3.46 7.24 8.18
CA LYS A 45 -3.11 8.35 9.08
C LYS A 45 -1.78 9.00 8.68
N SER A 46 -0.73 8.22 8.37
CA SER A 46 0.57 8.78 7.98
C SER A 46 0.50 9.59 6.68
N ILE A 47 -0.34 9.19 5.73
CA ILE A 47 -0.57 9.96 4.50
C ILE A 47 -1.24 11.30 4.83
N ASN A 48 -2.31 11.29 5.61
CA ASN A 48 -3.09 12.51 5.90
C ASN A 48 -2.32 13.52 6.76
N ASP A 49 -1.47 13.03 7.66
CA ASP A 49 -0.66 13.88 8.52
C ASP A 49 0.68 14.26 7.89
N GLU A 50 0.96 13.79 6.66
CA GLU A 50 2.26 13.92 5.99
C GLU A 50 3.43 13.43 6.88
N ASP A 51 3.16 12.41 7.70
CA ASP A 51 4.08 11.87 8.70
C ASP A 51 4.93 10.75 8.10
N ARG A 52 6.12 11.14 7.62
CA ARG A 52 7.10 10.21 7.04
C ARG A 52 7.53 9.12 8.03
N ASP A 53 7.72 9.46 9.31
CA ASP A 53 8.19 8.48 10.31
C ASP A 53 7.12 7.40 10.56
N ALA A 54 5.85 7.80 10.62
CA ALA A 54 4.75 6.85 10.69
C ALA A 54 4.64 5.97 9.43
N PHE A 55 4.88 6.55 8.25
CA PHE A 55 4.96 5.80 7.00
C PHE A 55 6.08 4.75 7.03
N LEU A 56 7.30 5.13 7.46
CA LEU A 56 8.42 4.21 7.57
C LEU A 56 8.18 3.11 8.60
N LYS A 57 7.53 3.45 9.72
CA LYS A 57 7.14 2.46 10.73
C LYS A 57 6.14 1.46 10.19
N TYR A 58 5.21 1.90 9.36
CA TYR A 58 4.30 1.01 8.64
C TYR A 58 5.08 0.10 7.68
N LEU A 59 5.91 0.68 6.80
CA LEU A 59 6.70 -0.04 5.79
C LEU A 59 7.54 -1.15 6.42
N ARG A 60 8.34 -0.82 7.45
CA ARG A 60 9.20 -1.79 8.15
C ARG A 60 8.41 -2.86 8.91
N GLY A 61 7.17 -2.57 9.29
CA GLY A 61 6.25 -3.51 9.93
C GLY A 61 5.36 -4.28 8.98
N TRP A 62 5.39 -3.98 7.68
CA TRP A 62 4.37 -4.39 6.70
C TRP A 62 4.16 -5.90 6.65
N TYR A 63 5.23 -6.67 6.49
CA TYR A 63 5.13 -8.12 6.34
C TYR A 63 4.53 -8.76 7.60
N LYS A 64 5.10 -8.48 8.78
CA LYS A 64 4.58 -8.97 10.06
C LYS A 64 3.13 -8.50 10.32
N GLY A 65 2.79 -7.29 9.90
CA GLY A 65 1.42 -6.75 9.97
C GLY A 65 0.43 -7.45 9.05
N SER A 66 0.93 -8.13 8.01
CA SER A 66 0.15 -8.81 6.98
C SER A 66 -0.11 -10.29 7.27
N VAL A 67 0.11 -10.75 8.51
CA VAL A 67 -0.01 -12.17 8.92
C VAL A 67 -1.35 -12.83 8.58
N ASP A 68 -2.44 -12.05 8.53
CA ASP A 68 -3.77 -12.58 8.18
C ASP A 68 -3.99 -12.72 6.67
N SER A 69 -3.03 -12.29 5.84
CA SER A 69 -3.17 -12.33 4.38
C SER A 69 -2.95 -13.74 3.86
N ALA A 70 -3.74 -14.14 2.86
CA ALA A 70 -3.64 -15.47 2.26
C ALA A 70 -2.26 -15.79 1.64
N TRP A 71 -1.49 -14.76 1.28
CA TRP A 71 -0.14 -14.88 0.73
C TRP A 71 0.96 -14.88 1.80
N TYR A 72 0.65 -14.61 3.06
CA TYR A 72 1.66 -14.59 4.12
C TYR A 72 2.29 -15.98 4.30
N GLY A 73 3.62 -16.06 4.38
CA GLY A 73 4.34 -17.33 4.54
C GLY A 73 4.34 -18.23 3.30
N THR A 74 3.70 -17.86 2.18
CA THR A 74 3.63 -18.74 1.01
C THR A 74 4.97 -18.99 0.33
N HIS A 75 5.98 -18.16 0.62
CA HIS A 75 7.37 -18.35 0.19
C HIS A 75 8.01 -19.65 0.74
N GLU A 76 7.50 -20.19 1.85
CA GLU A 76 7.99 -21.45 2.44
C GLU A 76 7.33 -22.69 1.83
N LEU A 77 6.27 -22.49 1.03
CA LEU A 77 5.47 -23.58 0.49
C LEU A 77 6.11 -24.12 -0.80
N VAL A 78 6.53 -25.39 -0.76
CA VAL A 78 7.02 -26.10 -1.94
C VAL A 78 5.85 -26.36 -2.91
N ASN A 79 6.05 -26.11 -4.21
CA ASN A 79 5.09 -26.35 -5.30
C ASN A 79 3.80 -25.52 -5.27
N LYS A 80 3.81 -24.32 -4.67
CA LYS A 80 2.71 -23.35 -4.77
C LYS A 80 3.17 -22.04 -5.41
N TYR A 81 2.57 -21.67 -6.54
CA TYR A 81 2.83 -20.41 -7.26
C TYR A 81 2.07 -19.20 -6.66
N GLN A 82 2.03 -19.09 -5.33
CA GLN A 82 1.24 -18.07 -4.61
C GLN A 82 2.10 -17.04 -3.89
N TYR A 83 3.41 -17.07 -4.11
CA TYR A 83 4.33 -16.09 -3.57
C TYR A 83 4.58 -14.98 -4.59
N TYR A 84 4.26 -13.75 -4.19
CA TYR A 84 4.34 -12.55 -5.04
C TYR A 84 5.52 -11.64 -4.66
N GLY A 85 6.44 -12.11 -3.81
CA GLY A 85 7.55 -11.30 -3.29
C GLY A 85 7.23 -10.67 -1.93
N TYR A 86 8.25 -10.04 -1.34
CA TYR A 86 8.13 -9.21 -0.14
C TYR A 86 7.99 -7.73 -0.51
N TRP A 87 7.06 -7.41 -1.39
CA TRP A 87 6.91 -6.06 -1.94
C TRP A 87 5.68 -5.36 -1.37
N CYS A 88 5.90 -4.29 -0.60
CA CYS A 88 4.85 -3.38 -0.17
C CYS A 88 4.49 -2.43 -1.32
N PHE A 89 3.65 -2.91 -2.24
CA PHE A 89 3.24 -2.16 -3.43
C PHE A 89 2.52 -0.84 -3.10
N GLU A 90 1.73 -0.84 -2.03
CA GLU A 90 1.05 0.35 -1.51
C GLU A 90 2.05 1.42 -1.09
N ALA A 91 3.15 1.07 -0.42
CA ALA A 91 4.16 2.05 -0.01
C ALA A 91 4.85 2.69 -1.22
N GLY A 92 5.19 1.88 -2.23
CA GLY A 92 5.78 2.42 -3.48
C GLY A 92 4.81 3.35 -4.23
N ALA A 93 3.54 2.96 -4.35
CA ALA A 93 2.53 3.79 -5.00
C ALA A 93 2.31 5.12 -4.26
N ILE A 94 2.30 5.10 -2.93
CA ILE A 94 2.15 6.29 -2.09
C ILE A 94 3.38 7.20 -2.21
N ALA A 95 4.59 6.66 -2.10
CA ALA A 95 5.82 7.45 -2.21
C ALA A 95 5.92 8.15 -3.57
N LYS A 96 5.63 7.44 -4.67
CA LYS A 96 5.59 8.02 -6.02
C LYS A 96 4.53 9.12 -6.15
N ARG A 97 3.38 8.95 -5.50
CA ARG A 97 2.28 9.91 -5.55
C ARG A 97 2.53 11.18 -4.74
N LEU A 98 3.10 11.03 -3.54
CA LEU A 98 3.43 12.16 -2.67
C LEU A 98 4.73 12.86 -3.07
N GLY A 99 5.48 12.30 -4.04
CA GLY A 99 6.75 12.86 -4.48
C GLY A 99 7.81 12.80 -3.38
N PHE A 100 7.84 11.70 -2.61
CA PHE A 100 8.85 11.51 -1.58
C PHE A 100 10.25 11.52 -2.19
N ILE A 101 11.18 12.20 -1.52
CA ILE A 101 12.60 11.93 -1.70
C ILE A 101 12.88 10.62 -0.94
N ASP A 102 13.12 9.55 -1.70
CA ASP A 102 13.14 8.17 -1.23
C ASP A 102 14.47 7.45 -1.52
N ASP A 103 15.53 8.17 -1.84
CA ASP A 103 16.88 7.62 -2.05
C ASP A 103 17.38 6.81 -0.85
N ASP A 104 17.00 7.21 0.37
CA ASP A 104 17.29 6.50 1.61
C ASP A 104 16.50 5.20 1.78
N LEU A 105 15.45 4.97 0.97
CA LEU A 105 14.63 3.76 1.01
C LEU A 105 15.11 2.66 0.07
N LYS A 106 16.17 2.90 -0.71
CA LYS A 106 16.71 1.93 -1.68
C LYS A 106 17.00 0.54 -1.10
N ASN A 107 17.42 0.48 0.16
CA ASN A 107 17.76 -0.77 0.85
C ASN A 107 16.71 -1.20 1.90
N GLU A 108 15.55 -0.52 1.95
CA GLU A 108 14.46 -0.93 2.85
C GLU A 108 13.82 -2.21 2.34
N GLN A 109 13.81 -3.25 3.19
CA GLN A 109 13.50 -4.64 2.82
C GLN A 109 12.21 -4.80 2.01
N TYR A 110 11.16 -4.04 2.36
CA TYR A 110 9.83 -4.17 1.75
C TYR A 110 9.52 -3.07 0.72
N TYR A 111 10.43 -2.11 0.54
CA TYR A 111 10.21 -0.99 -0.37
C TYR A 111 10.54 -1.40 -1.81
N PRO A 112 9.59 -1.28 -2.75
CA PRO A 112 9.82 -1.68 -4.14
C PRO A 112 10.54 -0.56 -4.93
N TYR A 113 11.75 -0.16 -4.51
CA TYR A 113 12.49 0.98 -5.06
C TYR A 113 12.59 0.94 -6.58
N ASP A 114 13.11 -0.16 -7.15
CA ASP A 114 13.31 -0.27 -8.59
C ASP A 114 11.99 -0.13 -9.39
N MET A 115 10.85 -0.56 -8.82
CA MET A 115 9.54 -0.39 -9.44
C MET A 115 9.04 1.06 -9.36
N VAL A 116 9.34 1.76 -8.26
CA VAL A 116 9.01 3.18 -8.10
C VAL A 116 9.78 4.04 -9.11
N HIS A 117 11.06 3.72 -9.34
CA HIS A 117 11.94 4.42 -10.27
C HIS A 117 11.93 3.86 -11.71
N PHE A 118 11.05 2.91 -12.01
CA PHE A 118 10.86 2.41 -13.37
C PHE A 118 10.21 3.50 -14.24
N ASN A 119 10.87 3.82 -15.37
CA ASN A 119 10.44 4.80 -16.37
C ASN A 119 10.37 4.13 -17.75
#